data_AF-A0A165SW47-F1
#
_entry.id   AF-A0A165SW47-F1
#
_cell.length_a   1.000
_cell.length_b   1.000
_cell.length_c   1.000
_cell.angle_alpha   90.00
_cell.angle_beta   90.00
_cell.angle_gamma   90.00
#
_symmetry.space_group_name_H-M   'P 1'
#
loop_
_entity.id
_entity.type
_entity.pdbx_description
1 polymer ?
#
loop_
_entity_poly.entity_id
_entity_poly.type
_entity_poly.pdbx_seq_one_letter_code
_entity_poly.pdbx_strand_id
1 'polypeptide(L)'
;MSKGHKAWSWRQAFSRSDLSPTTKHVLHTLALFMNEMGESCYPTIEHLMEHSSLSKNAVMKHLELAKGAGWITVSQHGFRGQKWKRRDYSARWPERDLDAPSLSERMVKSADEEEEGGARGGPPPLKKVVHEVGEGGARGGPKVVHEVDQDKNNPINNPIPIQERECAREIGNDKTTNSGKVSRETWVRRLKKVHERWPTRAGDSVEGAERLWFRLSDEERNQAEKLAKAYEKHIKDLGRTRICSLLTYLKEKRWKLLPKMAGGTGTGEAVANAAPFGKLWGVNRFSVLLAPPVSEADYPKPPAFIEERLRRGGEEAEKEKRDRRMIYGWRDVLDMQGKGVAKAKPVKVPKAMEPLGDEFEVVKVGSDVWRAWEQLHNERGWPWFGPDRDMPEWVWMPRLVSGEHLTPLEAVQDALESFEAAVRGLTETTNLEAAE
;
A
#
# COMPACT_ATOMS: atom_id res chain seq x y z
N MET A 1 -43.61 -17.60 10.75
CA MET A 1 -42.70 -18.76 10.54
C MET A 1 -41.28 -18.32 10.89
N SER A 2 -40.68 -18.94 11.90
CA SER A 2 -39.48 -18.47 12.60
C SER A 2 -38.22 -18.49 11.72
N LYS A 3 -37.55 -17.34 11.55
CA LYS A 3 -36.20 -17.18 10.95
C LYS A 3 -35.12 -17.65 11.94
N GLY A 4 -35.20 -18.90 12.38
CA GLY A 4 -34.24 -19.50 13.31
C GLY A 4 -33.18 -20.35 12.58
N HIS A 5 -31.90 -20.04 12.83
CA HIS A 5 -30.74 -20.93 12.72
C HIS A 5 -30.37 -21.50 11.33
N LYS A 6 -29.85 -20.67 10.40
CA LYS A 6 -29.12 -21.20 9.23
C LYS A 6 -27.68 -21.63 9.57
N ALA A 7 -26.87 -20.87 10.32
CA ALA A 7 -25.49 -21.29 10.63
C ALA A 7 -25.37 -22.41 11.67
N TRP A 8 -26.35 -22.56 12.58
CA TRP A 8 -26.31 -23.63 13.58
C TRP A 8 -26.52 -25.03 12.98
N SER A 9 -27.06 -25.08 11.76
CA SER A 9 -27.31 -26.31 11.02
C SER A 9 -26.07 -26.84 10.27
N TRP A 10 -25.14 -25.97 9.83
CA TRP A 10 -23.98 -26.36 9.02
C TRP A 10 -22.90 -27.10 9.83
N ARG A 11 -22.58 -26.62 11.04
CA ARG A 11 -21.61 -27.28 11.93
C ARG A 11 -22.05 -28.70 12.31
N GLN A 12 -23.34 -28.88 12.56
CA GLN A 12 -23.92 -30.18 12.85
C GLN A 12 -23.92 -31.08 11.60
N ALA A 13 -24.18 -30.51 10.42
CA ALA A 13 -24.21 -31.23 9.16
C ALA A 13 -22.86 -31.88 8.81
N PHE A 14 -21.78 -31.10 8.72
CA PHE A 14 -20.48 -31.69 8.39
C PHE A 14 -19.94 -32.59 9.50
N SER A 15 -20.33 -32.37 10.77
CA SER A 15 -19.92 -33.25 11.88
C SER A 15 -20.40 -34.69 11.70
N ARG A 16 -21.57 -34.88 11.06
CA ARG A 16 -22.17 -36.18 10.76
C ARG A 16 -21.81 -36.74 9.37
N SER A 17 -21.10 -35.98 8.56
CA SER A 17 -20.65 -36.41 7.22
C SER A 17 -19.54 -37.46 7.28
N ASP A 18 -19.23 -38.07 6.15
CA ASP A 18 -18.12 -39.02 5.99
C ASP A 18 -16.75 -38.35 5.80
N LEU A 19 -16.65 -37.04 6.04
CA LEU A 19 -15.37 -36.33 6.00
C LEU A 19 -14.39 -36.88 7.03
N SER A 20 -13.09 -36.86 6.67
CA SER A 20 -12.04 -37.24 7.62
C SER A 20 -12.10 -36.40 8.90
N PRO A 21 -11.74 -36.96 10.07
CA PRO A 21 -11.75 -36.23 11.35
C PRO A 21 -10.97 -34.90 11.27
N THR A 22 -9.83 -34.90 10.58
CA THR A 22 -9.01 -33.69 10.40
C THR A 22 -9.69 -32.66 9.49
N THR A 23 -10.45 -33.09 8.48
CA THR A 23 -11.25 -32.17 7.66
C THR A 23 -12.37 -31.52 8.49
N LYS A 24 -13.05 -32.31 9.34
CA LYS A 24 -14.08 -31.79 10.26
C LYS A 24 -13.49 -30.79 11.25
N HIS A 25 -12.30 -31.07 11.79
CA HIS A 25 -11.57 -30.15 12.67
C HIS A 25 -11.28 -28.81 11.98
N VAL A 26 -10.74 -28.85 10.76
CA VAL A 26 -10.48 -27.62 9.97
C VAL A 26 -11.77 -26.83 9.70
N LEU A 27 -12.89 -27.50 9.41
CA LEU A 27 -14.19 -26.84 9.23
C LEU A 27 -14.73 -26.22 10.53
N HIS A 28 -14.55 -26.88 11.68
CA HIS A 28 -14.88 -26.30 12.98
C HIS A 28 -14.03 -25.07 13.29
N THR A 29 -12.73 -25.12 13.03
CA THR A 29 -11.83 -23.96 13.17
C THR A 29 -12.25 -22.82 12.24
N LEU A 30 -12.58 -23.12 10.98
CA LEU A 30 -13.06 -22.12 10.03
C LEU A 30 -14.36 -21.45 10.50
N ALA A 31 -15.25 -22.24 11.10
CA ALA A 31 -16.53 -21.74 11.61
C ALA A 31 -16.38 -20.73 12.75
N LEU A 32 -15.25 -20.69 13.47
CA LEU A 32 -14.96 -19.66 14.47
C LEU A 32 -14.88 -18.25 13.88
N PHE A 33 -14.56 -18.15 12.59
CA PHE A 33 -14.41 -16.89 11.85
C PHE A 33 -15.66 -16.53 11.04
N MET A 34 -16.69 -17.39 11.02
CA MET A 34 -17.95 -17.15 10.32
C MET A 34 -18.96 -16.46 11.24
N ASN A 35 -19.81 -15.60 10.67
CA ASN A 35 -20.91 -14.98 11.39
C ASN A 35 -22.06 -15.97 11.68
N GLU A 36 -23.06 -15.55 12.47
CA GLU A 36 -24.22 -16.37 12.87
C GLU A 36 -25.09 -16.86 11.70
N MET A 37 -24.84 -16.39 10.49
CA MET A 37 -25.53 -16.78 9.26
C MET A 37 -24.68 -17.69 8.35
N GLY A 38 -23.42 -17.94 8.69
CA GLY A 38 -22.51 -18.81 7.91
C GLY A 38 -22.00 -18.14 6.64
N GLU A 39 -22.03 -16.81 6.60
CA GLU A 39 -21.61 -16.01 5.45
C GLU A 39 -20.06 -15.98 5.31
N SER A 40 -19.60 -15.36 4.23
CA SER A 40 -18.18 -15.23 3.86
C SER A 40 -17.26 -14.86 5.02
N CYS A 41 -16.18 -15.62 5.18
CA CYS A 41 -15.12 -15.37 6.15
C CYS A 41 -13.74 -15.34 5.47
N TYR A 42 -12.81 -14.57 6.06
CA TYR A 42 -11.50 -14.29 5.46
C TYR A 42 -10.28 -14.61 6.35
N PRO A 43 -10.24 -15.73 7.10
CA PRO A 43 -9.07 -16.06 7.89
C PRO A 43 -7.84 -16.34 7.02
N THR A 44 -6.67 -15.91 7.48
CA THR A 44 -5.40 -16.31 6.86
C THR A 44 -5.12 -17.78 7.15
N ILE A 45 -4.27 -18.41 6.33
CA ILE A 45 -3.82 -19.79 6.61
C ILE A 45 -3.09 -19.85 7.97
N GLU A 46 -2.40 -18.78 8.36
CA GLU A 46 -1.72 -18.66 9.66
C GLU A 46 -2.73 -18.68 10.83
N HIS A 47 -3.84 -17.93 10.74
CA HIS A 47 -4.90 -17.99 11.76
C HIS A 47 -5.50 -19.40 11.89
N LEU A 48 -5.73 -20.06 10.75
CA LEU A 48 -6.25 -21.43 10.76
C LEU A 48 -5.24 -22.42 11.36
N MET A 49 -3.94 -22.25 11.12
CA MET A 49 -2.90 -23.07 11.75
C MET A 49 -2.85 -22.86 13.27
N GLU A 50 -2.91 -21.60 13.71
CA GLU A 50 -2.89 -21.24 15.14
C GLU A 50 -4.07 -21.88 15.88
N HIS A 51 -5.27 -21.78 15.33
CA HIS A 51 -6.49 -22.24 16.01
C HIS A 51 -6.79 -23.73 15.81
N SER A 52 -6.20 -24.38 14.81
CA SER A 52 -6.33 -25.83 14.61
C SER A 52 -5.15 -26.64 15.16
N SER A 53 -4.03 -25.96 15.46
CA SER A 53 -2.73 -26.58 15.76
C SER A 53 -2.21 -27.52 14.66
N LEU A 54 -2.71 -27.36 13.43
CA LEU A 54 -2.29 -28.15 12.27
C LEU A 54 -1.19 -27.44 11.48
N SER A 55 -0.37 -28.23 10.79
CA SER A 55 0.62 -27.67 9.86
C SER A 55 -0.05 -26.99 8.67
N LYS A 56 0.66 -26.03 8.05
CA LYS A 56 0.21 -25.35 6.83
C LYS A 56 -0.27 -26.30 5.74
N ASN A 57 0.47 -27.38 5.51
CA ASN A 57 0.15 -28.38 4.49
C ASN A 57 -1.12 -29.17 4.85
N ALA A 58 -1.30 -29.51 6.13
CA ALA A 58 -2.52 -30.16 6.58
C ALA A 58 -3.74 -29.25 6.40
N VAL A 59 -3.65 -27.98 6.83
CA VAL A 59 -4.73 -26.99 6.65
C VAL A 59 -5.10 -26.84 5.17
N MET A 60 -4.11 -26.63 4.29
CA MET A 60 -4.37 -26.47 2.85
C MET A 60 -4.98 -27.73 2.21
N LYS A 61 -4.45 -28.92 2.55
CA LYS A 61 -4.97 -30.20 2.05
C LYS A 61 -6.44 -30.40 2.47
N HIS A 62 -6.74 -30.16 3.74
CA HIS A 62 -8.07 -30.41 4.29
C HIS A 62 -9.09 -29.36 3.85
N LEU A 63 -8.68 -28.11 3.57
CA LEU A 63 -9.54 -27.13 2.89
C LEU A 63 -9.90 -27.56 1.47
N GLU A 64 -8.97 -28.11 0.70
CA GLU A 64 -9.26 -28.58 -0.66
C GLU A 64 -10.17 -29.83 -0.65
N LEU A 65 -10.00 -30.72 0.35
CA LEU A 65 -10.91 -31.85 0.56
C LEU A 65 -12.32 -31.40 0.94
N ALA A 66 -12.45 -30.40 1.81
CA ALA A 66 -13.76 -29.85 2.18
C ALA A 66 -14.45 -29.16 0.99
N LYS A 67 -13.69 -28.43 0.18
CA LYS A 67 -14.18 -27.80 -1.06
C LYS A 67 -14.59 -28.86 -2.09
N GLY A 68 -13.76 -29.88 -2.32
CA GLY A 68 -14.06 -30.97 -3.26
C GLY A 68 -15.30 -31.77 -2.84
N ALA A 69 -15.56 -31.86 -1.54
CA ALA A 69 -16.76 -32.47 -0.99
C ALA A 69 -17.97 -31.49 -0.91
N GLY A 70 -17.85 -30.26 -1.42
CA GLY A 70 -18.94 -29.29 -1.52
C GLY A 70 -19.36 -28.62 -0.21
N TRP A 71 -18.55 -28.71 0.86
CA TRP A 71 -18.88 -28.12 2.17
C TRP A 71 -18.49 -26.65 2.30
N ILE A 72 -17.62 -26.16 1.41
CA ILE A 72 -17.23 -24.75 1.32
C ILE A 72 -17.02 -24.34 -0.13
N THR A 73 -17.27 -23.08 -0.42
CA THR A 73 -16.76 -22.41 -1.64
C THR A 73 -15.57 -21.54 -1.28
N VAL A 74 -14.51 -21.65 -2.07
CA VAL A 74 -13.31 -20.80 -1.93
C VAL A 74 -13.26 -19.85 -3.12
N SER A 75 -13.53 -18.57 -2.89
CA SER A 75 -13.34 -17.53 -3.90
C SER A 75 -12.09 -16.69 -3.57
N GLN A 76 -11.61 -15.93 -4.55
CA GLN A 76 -10.53 -14.97 -4.32
C GLN A 76 -11.16 -13.60 -4.09
N HIS A 77 -10.96 -13.04 -2.90
CA HIS A 77 -11.34 -11.66 -2.65
C HIS A 77 -10.21 -10.74 -3.15
N GLY A 78 -10.54 -9.94 -4.16
CA GLY A 78 -9.65 -8.92 -4.73
C GLY A 78 -9.78 -8.79 -6.25
N PHE A 79 -9.94 -7.57 -6.73
CA PHE A 79 -9.84 -7.26 -8.16
C PHE A 79 -8.43 -7.57 -8.69
N ARG A 80 -8.36 -8.06 -9.92
CA ARG A 80 -7.13 -8.47 -10.61
C ARG A 80 -6.12 -7.31 -10.60
N GLY A 81 -5.03 -7.42 -9.85
CA GLY A 81 -3.94 -6.44 -9.79
C GLY A 81 -3.52 -5.95 -8.39
N GLN A 82 -4.31 -6.22 -7.36
CA GLN A 82 -3.99 -5.83 -5.98
C GLN A 82 -3.16 -6.92 -5.26
N LYS A 83 -2.20 -6.51 -4.41
CA LYS A 83 -1.22 -7.39 -3.74
C LYS A 83 -1.76 -8.18 -2.55
N TRP A 84 -3.03 -8.01 -2.19
CA TRP A 84 -3.66 -8.72 -1.08
C TRP A 84 -4.65 -9.76 -1.60
N LYS A 85 -4.12 -10.85 -2.16
CA LYS A 85 -4.92 -12.03 -2.53
C LYS A 85 -5.34 -12.75 -1.25
N ARG A 86 -6.55 -12.48 -0.74
CA ARG A 86 -7.12 -13.24 0.38
C ARG A 86 -8.13 -14.25 -0.15
N ARG A 87 -8.14 -15.44 0.46
CA ARG A 87 -9.15 -16.46 0.18
C ARG A 87 -10.41 -16.11 0.97
N ASP A 88 -11.54 -16.06 0.28
CA ASP A 88 -12.87 -15.97 0.87
C ASP A 88 -13.41 -17.39 0.99
N TYR A 89 -13.94 -17.72 2.16
CA TYR A 89 -14.59 -19.00 2.42
C TYR A 89 -16.04 -18.77 2.80
N SER A 90 -16.96 -19.36 2.05
CA SER A 90 -18.39 -19.38 2.36
C SER A 90 -18.85 -20.82 2.65
N ALA A 91 -19.70 -21.00 3.65
CA ALA A 91 -20.26 -22.30 3.99
C ALA A 91 -21.20 -22.82 2.89
N ARG A 92 -21.12 -24.11 2.59
CA ARG A 92 -22.01 -24.83 1.67
C ARG A 92 -22.44 -26.17 2.26
N TRP A 93 -23.56 -26.70 1.82
CA TRP A 93 -24.08 -27.99 2.28
C TRP A 93 -24.48 -28.82 1.05
N PRO A 94 -23.79 -29.93 0.74
CA PRO A 94 -24.04 -30.69 -0.49
C PRO A 94 -25.46 -31.30 -0.61
N GLU A 95 -26.09 -31.67 0.52
CA GLU A 95 -27.40 -32.33 0.56
C GLU A 95 -28.60 -31.36 0.68
N ARG A 96 -28.32 -30.08 0.90
CA ARG A 96 -29.31 -29.00 0.91
C ARG A 96 -28.69 -27.84 0.17
N ASP A 97 -29.21 -27.49 -0.99
CA ASP A 97 -28.83 -26.24 -1.66
C ASP A 97 -29.20 -25.05 -0.76
N LEU A 98 -28.30 -24.73 0.16
CA LEU A 98 -28.24 -23.48 0.87
C LEU A 98 -27.52 -22.53 -0.08
N ASP A 99 -28.22 -22.10 -1.13
CA ASP A 99 -27.88 -20.87 -1.83
C ASP A 99 -28.19 -19.71 -0.88
N ALA A 100 -27.23 -19.43 0.00
CA ALA A 100 -27.04 -18.08 0.46
C ALA A 100 -26.35 -17.34 -0.70
N PRO A 101 -27.03 -16.41 -1.39
CA PRO A 101 -26.36 -15.58 -2.38
C PRO A 101 -25.18 -14.89 -1.70
N SER A 102 -24.03 -14.89 -2.37
CA SER A 102 -22.89 -14.09 -1.94
C SER A 102 -23.33 -12.63 -1.74
N LEU A 103 -22.65 -11.86 -0.88
CA LEU A 103 -22.93 -10.41 -0.73
C LEU A 103 -22.94 -9.69 -2.10
N SER A 104 -22.13 -10.16 -3.05
CA SER A 104 -22.13 -9.73 -4.45
C SER A 104 -23.43 -10.04 -5.22
N GLU A 105 -24.08 -11.17 -4.99
CA GLU A 105 -25.36 -11.52 -5.65
C GLU A 105 -26.56 -10.87 -4.97
N ARG A 106 -26.48 -10.64 -3.65
CA ARG A 106 -27.55 -10.00 -2.88
C ARG A 106 -27.65 -8.50 -3.16
N MET A 107 -26.53 -7.83 -3.42
CA MET A 107 -26.51 -6.43 -3.87
C MET A 107 -27.12 -6.26 -5.28
N VAL A 108 -27.10 -7.29 -6.12
CA VAL A 108 -27.70 -7.25 -7.45
C VAL A 108 -29.23 -7.43 -7.39
N LYS A 109 -29.73 -8.32 -6.51
CA LYS A 109 -31.19 -8.56 -6.40
C LYS A 109 -31.96 -7.54 -5.54
N SER A 110 -31.29 -6.83 -4.62
CA SER A 110 -31.95 -5.85 -3.75
C SER A 110 -32.19 -4.49 -4.42
N ALA A 111 -31.64 -4.28 -5.62
CA ALA A 111 -31.82 -3.04 -6.39
C ALA A 111 -33.04 -3.10 -7.32
N ASP A 112 -33.62 -4.28 -7.56
CA ASP A 112 -34.69 -4.47 -8.54
C ASP A 112 -36.12 -4.50 -7.95
N GLU A 113 -36.31 -4.45 -6.61
CA GLU A 113 -37.64 -4.72 -5.98
C GLU A 113 -38.14 -3.70 -4.93
N GLU A 114 -37.62 -2.47 -4.83
CA GLU A 114 -38.25 -1.43 -3.97
C GLU A 114 -38.55 -0.13 -4.75
N GLU A 115 -39.59 -0.19 -5.60
CA GLU A 115 -40.48 0.95 -5.86
C GLU A 115 -41.86 0.64 -5.26
N GLU A 116 -42.52 1.68 -4.75
CA GLU A 116 -43.81 1.72 -4.03
C GLU A 116 -43.85 1.27 -2.56
N GLY A 117 -44.02 2.25 -1.65
CA GLY A 117 -44.88 2.04 -0.48
C GLY A 117 -44.53 2.71 0.85
N GLY A 118 -44.83 4.02 0.98
CA GLY A 118 -45.56 4.61 2.11
C GLY A 118 -45.13 4.40 3.59
N ALA A 119 -44.91 5.52 4.28
CA ALA A 119 -44.63 5.72 5.70
C ALA A 119 -45.46 4.91 6.75
N ARG A 120 -44.82 4.59 7.90
CA ARG A 120 -45.24 4.98 9.28
C ARG A 120 -44.38 4.35 10.40
N GLY A 121 -43.97 5.20 11.36
CA GLY A 121 -43.99 4.92 12.81
C GLY A 121 -42.82 4.17 13.44
N GLY A 122 -41.93 4.89 14.14
CA GLY A 122 -40.93 4.29 15.03
C GLY A 122 -41.48 3.90 16.42
N PRO A 123 -40.74 3.08 17.19
CA PRO A 123 -40.82 3.07 18.66
C PRO A 123 -39.48 3.47 19.35
N PRO A 124 -39.53 3.85 20.64
CA PRO A 124 -38.50 4.67 21.32
C PRO A 124 -37.33 3.87 21.93
N PRO A 125 -36.24 4.53 22.38
CA PRO A 125 -35.06 3.86 22.91
C PRO A 125 -35.28 3.39 24.37
N LEU A 126 -34.91 2.14 24.66
CA LEU A 126 -34.92 1.61 26.02
C LEU A 126 -33.59 1.84 26.74
N LYS A 127 -33.76 2.19 28.02
CA LYS A 127 -32.83 2.75 29.00
C LYS A 127 -31.63 1.87 29.32
N LYS A 128 -30.50 2.53 29.60
CA LYS A 128 -29.36 2.01 30.38
C LYS A 128 -29.85 1.47 31.73
N VAL A 129 -29.42 0.28 32.10
CA VAL A 129 -29.39 -0.18 33.50
C VAL A 129 -27.95 -0.59 33.82
N VAL A 130 -27.38 0.14 34.76
CA VAL A 130 -26.11 -0.09 35.43
C VAL A 130 -26.35 -1.16 36.50
N HIS A 131 -25.53 -2.21 36.54
CA HIS A 131 -25.40 -3.02 37.74
C HIS A 131 -24.05 -2.67 38.41
N GLU A 132 -24.15 -1.85 39.46
CA GLU A 132 -23.22 -1.87 40.58
C GLU A 132 -23.50 -3.12 41.43
N VAL A 133 -22.44 -3.79 41.87
CA VAL A 133 -22.42 -4.48 43.16
C VAL A 133 -21.08 -4.15 43.80
N GLY A 134 -21.14 -3.47 44.94
CA GLY A 134 -20.00 -3.17 45.81
C GLY A 134 -19.97 -4.05 47.06
N GLU A 135 -18.75 -4.13 47.58
CA GLU A 135 -18.35 -4.25 48.99
C GLU A 135 -18.28 -5.59 49.74
N GLY A 136 -17.14 -5.71 50.44
CA GLY A 136 -16.85 -6.56 51.59
C GLY A 136 -15.63 -7.45 51.35
N GLY A 137 -14.51 -7.40 52.06
CA GLY A 137 -14.09 -6.70 53.28
C GLY A 137 -12.75 -7.32 53.73
N ALA A 138 -11.86 -6.52 54.32
CA ALA A 138 -10.49 -6.89 54.71
C ALA A 138 -10.38 -7.84 55.92
N ARG A 139 -9.24 -8.54 56.07
CA ARG A 139 -8.29 -8.47 57.22
C ARG A 139 -7.14 -9.48 57.07
N GLY A 140 -6.00 -9.14 57.69
CA GLY A 140 -4.66 -9.64 57.35
C GLY A 140 -4.12 -10.88 58.11
N GLY A 141 -3.07 -11.47 57.50
CA GLY A 141 -1.92 -12.19 58.09
C GLY A 141 -2.13 -13.59 58.72
N PRO A 142 -1.08 -14.43 58.88
CA PRO A 142 0.36 -14.15 58.70
C PRO A 142 1.17 -15.18 57.85
N LYS A 143 2.40 -14.75 57.52
CA LYS A 143 3.65 -15.48 57.17
C LYS A 143 3.62 -17.02 57.22
N VAL A 144 3.93 -17.64 56.09
CA VAL A 144 4.72 -18.88 56.04
C VAL A 144 5.75 -18.77 54.91
N VAL A 145 7.01 -18.82 55.31
CA VAL A 145 8.22 -18.93 54.49
C VAL A 145 8.21 -20.27 53.75
N HIS A 146 8.47 -20.27 52.45
CA HIS A 146 9.06 -21.43 51.77
C HIS A 146 10.42 -20.99 51.24
N GLU A 147 11.42 -21.41 51.97
CA GLU A 147 12.82 -21.48 51.63
C GLU A 147 12.96 -22.53 50.52
N VAL A 148 13.51 -22.16 49.37
CA VAL A 148 13.89 -23.11 48.32
C VAL A 148 15.36 -22.90 48.04
N ASP A 149 16.09 -23.97 48.36
CA ASP A 149 17.52 -24.15 48.27
C ASP A 149 18.14 -23.71 46.94
N GLN A 150 19.28 -23.02 47.08
CA GLN A 150 20.21 -22.73 46.01
C GLN A 150 21.03 -23.98 45.72
N ASP A 151 20.58 -24.80 44.77
CA ASP A 151 21.43 -25.87 44.24
C ASP A 151 22.49 -25.27 43.30
N LYS A 152 23.68 -25.16 43.87
CA LYS A 152 24.96 -24.92 43.19
C LYS A 152 25.35 -26.21 42.47
N ASN A 153 25.17 -26.25 41.15
CA ASN A 153 26.08 -26.92 40.22
C ASN A 153 25.61 -26.76 38.77
N ASN A 154 26.19 -25.79 38.04
CA ASN A 154 26.42 -26.00 36.62
C ASN A 154 27.74 -25.33 36.21
N PRO A 155 28.75 -26.09 35.77
CA PRO A 155 29.99 -25.55 35.25
C PRO A 155 29.79 -25.25 33.77
N ILE A 156 30.00 -24.00 33.35
CA ILE A 156 30.53 -23.53 32.05
C ILE A 156 30.40 -22.00 32.11
N ASN A 157 31.39 -21.38 32.73
CA ASN A 157 31.62 -19.95 32.61
C ASN A 157 32.90 -19.80 31.79
N ASN A 158 32.74 -19.57 30.49
CA ASN A 158 33.82 -19.03 29.67
C ASN A 158 33.25 -17.80 28.94
N PRO A 159 33.80 -16.60 29.14
CA PRO A 159 33.26 -15.39 28.53
C PRO A 159 33.48 -15.44 27.02
N ILE A 160 32.39 -15.47 26.26
CA ILE A 160 32.40 -15.28 24.81
C ILE A 160 32.77 -13.81 24.57
N PRO A 161 33.86 -13.49 23.85
CA PRO A 161 34.14 -12.11 23.47
C PRO A 161 33.00 -11.59 22.60
N ILE A 162 32.30 -10.57 23.10
CA ILE A 162 31.35 -9.77 22.34
C ILE A 162 32.19 -9.00 21.31
N GLN A 163 32.38 -9.58 20.12
CA GLN A 163 32.71 -8.77 18.95
C GLN A 163 31.44 -7.99 18.60
N GLU A 164 31.46 -6.72 18.98
CA GLU A 164 30.54 -5.69 18.51
C GLU A 164 30.46 -5.77 16.97
N ARG A 165 29.40 -6.38 16.46
CA ARG A 165 29.01 -6.19 15.07
C ARG A 165 28.34 -4.82 14.99
N GLU A 166 29.16 -3.79 14.88
CA GLU A 166 28.77 -2.55 14.21
C GLU A 166 28.35 -2.90 12.78
N CYS A 167 27.07 -3.20 12.58
CA CYS A 167 26.45 -3.07 11.27
C CYS A 167 25.86 -1.65 11.17
N ALA A 168 26.73 -0.66 11.38
CA ALA A 168 26.50 0.68 10.90
C ALA A 168 26.55 0.59 9.38
N ARG A 169 25.41 0.81 8.73
CA ARG A 169 25.37 1.16 7.31
C ARG A 169 26.10 2.49 7.17
N GLU A 170 27.40 2.46 6.96
CA GLU A 170 28.16 3.62 6.53
C GLU A 170 27.64 4.04 5.16
N ILE A 171 26.81 5.08 5.17
CA ILE A 171 26.60 5.97 4.04
C ILE A 171 28.00 6.48 3.67
N GLY A 172 28.42 6.18 2.44
CA GLY A 172 29.81 6.26 2.00
C GLY A 172 30.51 7.56 2.39
N ASN A 173 31.48 7.44 3.30
CA ASN A 173 32.36 8.53 3.66
C ASN A 173 33.41 8.68 2.53
N ASP A 174 33.34 9.78 1.78
CA ASP A 174 34.33 10.10 0.76
C ASP A 174 35.66 10.42 1.45
N LYS A 175 36.51 9.41 1.61
CA LYS A 175 37.88 9.61 2.12
C LYS A 175 38.66 10.44 1.11
N THR A 176 38.76 11.74 1.37
CA THR A 176 39.63 12.68 0.68
C THR A 176 41.06 12.51 1.17
N THR A 177 42.01 12.71 0.27
CA THR A 177 43.43 12.86 0.58
C THR A 177 43.68 14.21 1.25
N ASN A 178 44.83 14.39 1.92
CA ASN A 178 45.22 15.67 2.54
C ASN A 178 45.23 16.86 1.56
N SER A 179 45.11 16.63 0.24
CA SER A 179 45.00 17.65 -0.79
C SER A 179 43.55 17.95 -1.24
N GLY A 180 42.54 17.49 -0.51
CA GLY A 180 41.12 17.68 -0.86
C GLY A 180 40.62 16.86 -2.06
N LYS A 181 41.44 15.96 -2.62
CA LYS A 181 41.07 15.10 -3.76
C LYS A 181 40.57 13.74 -3.28
N VAL A 182 39.54 13.20 -3.93
CA VAL A 182 39.02 11.86 -3.64
C VAL A 182 40.13 10.82 -3.78
N SER A 183 40.30 9.97 -2.77
CA SER A 183 41.37 8.97 -2.76
C SER A 183 41.26 7.98 -3.93
N ARG A 184 42.41 7.49 -4.39
CA ARG A 184 42.49 6.47 -5.46
C ARG A 184 41.65 5.23 -5.12
N GLU A 185 41.66 4.81 -3.86
CA GLU A 185 40.88 3.67 -3.38
C GLU A 185 39.36 3.88 -3.56
N THR A 186 38.86 5.07 -3.26
CA THR A 186 37.46 5.43 -3.51
C THR A 186 37.13 5.37 -4.99
N TRP A 187 38.03 5.82 -5.87
CA TRP A 187 37.84 5.71 -7.32
C TRP A 187 37.83 4.26 -7.83
N VAL A 188 38.67 3.37 -7.29
CA VAL A 188 38.62 1.92 -7.59
C VAL A 188 37.27 1.33 -7.16
N ARG A 189 36.81 1.68 -5.95
CA ARG A 189 35.51 1.20 -5.42
C ARG A 189 34.34 1.65 -6.30
N ARG A 190 34.35 2.90 -6.75
CA ARG A 190 33.33 3.46 -7.68
C ARG A 190 33.35 2.73 -9.02
N LEU A 191 34.54 2.52 -9.61
CA LEU A 191 34.69 1.73 -10.84
C LEU A 191 34.12 0.31 -10.68
N LYS A 192 34.49 -0.39 -9.61
CA LYS A 192 34.01 -1.75 -9.33
C LYS A 192 32.48 -1.80 -9.29
N LYS A 193 31.85 -0.84 -8.61
CA LYS A 193 30.39 -0.71 -8.53
C LYS A 193 29.72 -0.46 -9.89
N VAL A 194 30.33 0.34 -10.75
CA VAL A 194 29.83 0.56 -12.13
C VAL A 194 29.97 -0.71 -12.96
N HIS A 195 31.14 -1.35 -12.91
CA HIS A 195 31.44 -2.56 -13.67
C HIS A 195 30.60 -3.76 -13.26
N GLU A 196 30.36 -3.96 -11.96
CA GLU A 196 29.50 -5.03 -11.44
C GLU A 196 28.06 -4.96 -11.97
N ARG A 197 27.58 -3.76 -12.23
CA ARG A 197 26.22 -3.48 -12.73
C ARG A 197 26.16 -3.38 -14.26
N TRP A 198 27.31 -3.46 -14.93
CA TRP A 198 27.38 -3.24 -16.37
C TRP A 198 26.89 -4.48 -17.14
N PRO A 199 26.02 -4.34 -18.16
CA PRO A 199 25.40 -5.47 -18.85
C PRO A 199 26.37 -6.47 -19.49
N THR A 200 27.55 -6.01 -19.91
CA THR A 200 28.57 -6.82 -20.59
C THR A 200 29.71 -7.29 -19.69
N ARG A 201 29.61 -7.12 -18.36
CA ARG A 201 30.65 -7.45 -17.36
C ARG A 201 31.34 -8.80 -17.58
N ALA A 202 30.59 -9.85 -17.92
CA ALA A 202 31.12 -11.21 -18.06
C ALA A 202 32.15 -11.36 -19.20
N GLY A 203 32.06 -10.52 -20.24
CA GLY A 203 32.97 -10.51 -21.38
C GLY A 203 33.88 -9.28 -21.43
N ASP A 204 33.90 -8.48 -20.37
CA ASP A 204 34.60 -7.19 -20.35
C ASP A 204 35.94 -7.28 -19.62
N SER A 205 36.92 -6.51 -20.08
CA SER A 205 38.26 -6.50 -19.48
C SER A 205 38.29 -5.54 -18.29
N VAL A 206 38.33 -6.11 -17.08
CA VAL A 206 38.44 -5.34 -15.82
C VAL A 206 39.68 -4.43 -15.85
N GLU A 207 40.83 -4.97 -16.23
CA GLU A 207 42.10 -4.24 -16.28
C GLU A 207 42.09 -3.14 -17.35
N GLY A 208 41.47 -3.41 -18.51
CA GLY A 208 41.31 -2.43 -19.58
C GLY A 208 40.40 -1.27 -19.17
N ALA A 209 39.27 -1.57 -18.51
CA ALA A 209 38.36 -0.58 -17.98
C ALA A 209 39.03 0.26 -16.87
N GLU A 210 39.80 -0.36 -15.96
CA GLU A 210 40.54 0.35 -14.90
C GLU A 210 41.57 1.32 -15.47
N ARG A 211 42.36 0.87 -16.46
CA ARG A 211 43.35 1.72 -17.13
C ARG A 211 42.72 2.96 -17.76
N LEU A 212 41.55 2.82 -18.40
CA LEU A 212 40.84 3.95 -19.00
C LEU A 212 40.16 4.83 -17.95
N TRP A 213 39.59 4.23 -16.90
CA TRP A 213 38.98 4.95 -15.79
C TRP A 213 39.95 5.94 -15.14
N PHE A 214 41.19 5.52 -14.90
CA PHE A 214 42.22 6.39 -14.31
C PHE A 214 42.83 7.40 -15.30
N ARG A 215 42.60 7.26 -16.61
CA ARG A 215 42.94 8.29 -17.61
C ARG A 215 41.93 9.43 -17.67
N LEU A 216 40.70 9.22 -17.20
CA LEU A 216 39.69 10.26 -17.09
C LEU A 216 40.02 11.23 -15.96
N SER A 217 39.58 12.48 -16.08
CA SER A 217 39.61 13.44 -14.97
C SER A 217 38.59 13.06 -13.88
N ASP A 218 38.72 13.62 -12.68
CA ASP A 218 37.79 13.34 -11.57
C ASP A 218 36.34 13.72 -11.94
N GLU A 219 36.15 14.83 -12.67
CA GLU A 219 34.85 15.24 -13.18
C GLU A 219 34.30 14.25 -14.22
N GLU A 220 35.14 13.78 -15.15
CA GLU A 220 34.72 12.81 -16.15
C GLU A 220 34.36 11.45 -15.53
N ARG A 221 35.07 11.03 -14.46
CA ARG A 221 34.71 9.82 -13.70
C ARG A 221 33.36 9.99 -13.00
N ASN A 222 33.09 11.15 -12.40
CA ASN A 222 31.79 11.46 -11.79
C ASN A 222 30.66 11.40 -12.83
N GLN A 223 30.86 12.02 -13.99
CA GLN A 223 29.87 11.99 -15.09
C GLN A 223 29.63 10.58 -15.61
N ALA A 224 30.70 9.81 -15.82
CA ALA A 224 30.61 8.42 -16.26
C ALA A 224 29.86 7.54 -15.25
N GLU A 225 30.12 7.67 -13.94
CA GLU A 225 29.36 6.93 -12.91
C GLU A 225 27.87 7.34 -12.90
N LYS A 226 27.59 8.65 -12.95
CA LYS A 226 26.22 9.19 -12.87
C LYS A 226 25.36 8.79 -14.08
N LEU A 227 25.95 8.81 -15.28
CA LEU A 227 25.24 8.61 -16.55
C LEU A 227 25.28 7.17 -17.05
N ALA A 228 26.03 6.27 -16.42
CA ALA A 228 26.11 4.84 -16.76
C ALA A 228 24.74 4.19 -16.98
N LYS A 229 23.82 4.34 -16.01
CA LYS A 229 22.45 3.79 -16.09
C LYS A 229 21.57 4.47 -17.12
N ALA A 230 21.72 5.80 -17.26
CA ALA A 230 20.95 6.56 -18.24
C ALA A 230 21.32 6.13 -19.67
N TYR A 231 22.61 5.85 -19.91
CA TYR A 231 23.10 5.30 -21.16
C TYR A 231 22.54 3.91 -21.44
N GLU A 232 22.58 2.99 -20.47
CA GLU A 232 21.97 1.66 -20.62
C GLU A 232 20.49 1.76 -21.02
N LYS A 233 19.73 2.62 -20.33
CA LYS A 233 18.31 2.84 -20.63
C LYS A 233 18.12 3.38 -22.04
N HIS A 234 18.86 4.43 -22.42
CA HIS A 234 18.75 5.05 -23.73
C HIS A 234 19.02 4.06 -24.88
N ILE A 235 20.00 3.16 -24.73
CA ILE A 235 20.27 2.13 -25.76
C ILE A 235 19.13 1.10 -25.85
N LYS A 236 18.50 0.74 -24.73
CA LYS A 236 17.32 -0.14 -24.72
C LYS A 236 16.10 0.55 -25.35
N ASP A 237 15.90 1.83 -25.06
CA ASP A 237 14.81 2.64 -25.64
C ASP A 237 14.96 2.79 -27.16
N LEU A 238 16.19 2.79 -27.69
CA LEU A 238 16.48 2.75 -29.13
C LEU A 238 16.25 1.36 -29.77
N GLY A 239 15.76 0.37 -29.03
CA GLY A 239 15.49 -0.99 -29.53
C GLY A 239 16.74 -1.83 -29.81
N ARG A 240 17.93 -1.40 -29.36
CA ARG A 240 19.17 -2.17 -29.54
C ARG A 240 19.29 -3.27 -28.48
N THR A 241 19.52 -4.50 -28.94
CA THR A 241 19.66 -5.68 -28.07
C THR A 241 21.05 -5.85 -27.46
N ARG A 242 22.07 -5.17 -28.01
CA ARG A 242 23.47 -5.26 -27.55
C ARG A 242 23.97 -3.90 -27.07
N ILE A 243 24.54 -3.88 -25.87
CA ILE A 243 25.21 -2.73 -25.26
C ILE A 243 26.73 -2.92 -25.43
N CYS A 244 27.48 -1.82 -25.57
CA CYS A 244 28.94 -1.89 -25.67
C CYS A 244 29.60 -2.31 -24.35
N SER A 245 30.89 -2.69 -24.41
CA SER A 245 31.70 -2.94 -23.21
C SER A 245 31.91 -1.65 -22.41
N LEU A 246 32.14 -1.77 -21.10
CA LEU A 246 32.51 -0.65 -20.24
C LEU A 246 33.82 -0.03 -20.74
N LEU A 247 34.75 -0.84 -21.25
CA LEU A 247 35.96 -0.35 -21.90
C LEU A 247 35.62 0.62 -23.05
N THR A 248 34.73 0.23 -23.98
CA THR A 248 34.28 1.10 -25.09
C THR A 248 33.53 2.33 -24.58
N TYR A 249 32.68 2.16 -23.56
CA TYR A 249 31.95 3.26 -22.94
C TYR A 249 32.89 4.34 -22.38
N LEU A 250 33.94 3.93 -21.66
CA LEU A 250 34.97 4.81 -21.08
C LEU A 250 35.89 5.41 -22.15
N LYS A 251 36.35 4.60 -23.11
CA LYS A 251 37.26 5.03 -24.17
C LYS A 251 36.66 6.14 -25.03
N GLU A 252 35.40 5.95 -25.44
CA GLU A 252 34.72 6.85 -26.37
C GLU A 252 33.84 7.90 -25.66
N LYS A 253 33.92 7.96 -24.33
CA LYS A 253 33.13 8.89 -23.50
C LYS A 253 31.64 8.90 -23.88
N ARG A 254 31.06 7.70 -24.06
CA ARG A 254 29.71 7.51 -24.65
C ARG A 254 28.60 8.22 -23.89
N TRP A 255 28.80 8.58 -22.62
CA TRP A 255 27.86 9.41 -21.86
C TRP A 255 27.69 10.83 -22.42
N LYS A 256 28.68 11.35 -23.15
CA LYS A 256 28.60 12.66 -23.83
C LYS A 256 27.74 12.62 -25.10
N LEU A 257 27.53 11.42 -25.65
CA LEU A 257 26.70 11.17 -26.84
C LEU A 257 25.26 10.80 -26.50
N LEU A 258 24.95 10.67 -25.21
CA LEU A 258 23.56 10.69 -24.81
C LEU A 258 22.97 11.97 -25.39
N PRO A 259 21.77 11.94 -26.00
CA PRO A 259 21.04 13.17 -26.20
C PRO A 259 21.07 13.88 -24.84
N LYS A 260 21.13 15.22 -24.85
CA LYS A 260 20.63 15.95 -23.71
C LYS A 260 19.18 15.50 -23.57
N MET A 261 18.95 14.36 -22.89
CA MET A 261 17.70 14.05 -22.25
C MET A 261 17.33 15.38 -21.64
N ALA A 262 16.12 15.86 -21.86
CA ALA A 262 15.53 16.64 -20.79
C ALA A 262 15.51 15.68 -19.57
N GLY A 263 16.51 15.44 -18.69
CA GLY A 263 17.61 16.27 -18.23
C GLY A 263 17.16 17.70 -18.14
N GLY A 264 16.08 17.87 -17.36
CA GLY A 264 15.52 19.15 -16.99
C GLY A 264 16.66 20.14 -16.93
N THR A 265 16.61 21.08 -17.88
CA THR A 265 17.18 22.39 -17.68
C THR A 265 16.86 22.75 -16.24
N GLY A 266 17.88 22.76 -15.40
CA GLY A 266 17.76 23.39 -14.11
C GLY A 266 17.53 24.87 -14.38
N THR A 267 16.28 25.25 -14.62
CA THR A 267 15.64 26.17 -13.69
C THR A 267 15.69 25.42 -12.37
N GLY A 268 16.73 25.69 -11.57
CA GLY A 268 16.94 25.00 -10.31
C GLY A 268 15.89 25.41 -9.31
N GLU A 269 14.63 25.05 -9.54
CA GLU A 269 13.64 25.09 -8.48
C GLU A 269 14.16 24.17 -7.39
N ALA A 270 14.40 24.76 -6.22
CA ALA A 270 14.77 24.01 -5.04
C ALA A 270 13.72 22.91 -4.83
N VAL A 271 14.17 21.72 -4.43
CA VAL A 271 13.28 20.57 -4.22
C VAL A 271 13.36 20.17 -2.75
N ALA A 272 12.21 20.04 -2.12
CA ALA A 272 12.05 19.60 -0.73
C ALA A 272 11.65 18.12 -0.67
N ASN A 273 12.02 17.44 0.43
CA ASN A 273 11.59 16.07 0.69
C ASN A 273 10.30 16.10 1.53
N ALA A 274 9.21 15.60 0.96
CA ALA A 274 7.93 15.46 1.64
C ALA A 274 7.82 14.07 2.28
N ALA A 275 7.75 14.03 3.61
CA ALA A 275 7.52 12.78 4.36
C ALA A 275 6.13 12.19 4.06
N PRO A 276 5.98 10.86 3.97
CA PRO A 276 4.70 10.22 3.71
C PRO A 276 3.58 10.73 4.63
N PHE A 277 2.43 11.06 4.04
CA PHE A 277 1.25 11.56 4.75
C PHE A 277 1.43 12.87 5.52
N GLY A 278 2.59 13.54 5.44
CA GLY A 278 2.81 14.86 6.03
C GLY A 278 2.22 16.02 5.21
N LYS A 279 2.27 17.25 5.75
CA LYS A 279 1.78 18.49 5.09
C LYS A 279 2.16 18.60 3.62
N LEU A 280 3.46 18.67 3.33
CA LEU A 280 3.98 18.86 1.97
C LEU A 280 3.64 17.68 1.04
N TRP A 281 3.45 16.49 1.61
CA TRP A 281 3.01 15.31 0.87
C TRP A 281 1.53 15.44 0.50
N GLY A 282 0.70 15.92 1.44
CA GLY A 282 -0.70 16.28 1.19
C GLY A 282 -0.83 17.34 0.10
N VAL A 283 -0.06 18.44 0.20
CA VAL A 283 -0.03 19.51 -0.81
C VAL A 283 0.24 18.95 -2.19
N ASN A 284 1.36 18.22 -2.36
CA ASN A 284 1.70 17.65 -3.66
C ASN A 284 0.61 16.71 -4.18
N ARG A 285 0.01 15.90 -3.31
CA ARG A 285 -1.09 15.01 -3.70
C ARG A 285 -2.29 15.80 -4.24
N PHE A 286 -2.77 16.79 -3.49
CA PHE A 286 -3.96 17.54 -3.91
C PHE A 286 -3.68 18.44 -5.12
N SER A 287 -2.47 19.03 -5.24
CA SER A 287 -2.09 19.77 -6.46
C SER A 287 -2.13 18.88 -7.71
N VAL A 288 -1.70 17.62 -7.61
CA VAL A 288 -1.77 16.67 -8.74
C VAL A 288 -3.21 16.20 -8.99
N LEU A 289 -4.05 16.09 -7.95
CA LEU A 289 -5.48 15.73 -8.10
C LEU A 289 -6.29 16.84 -8.78
N LEU A 290 -5.97 18.11 -8.49
CA LEU A 290 -6.58 19.27 -9.12
C LEU A 290 -6.19 19.41 -10.59
N ALA A 291 -5.04 18.87 -11.00
CA ALA A 291 -4.66 18.81 -12.41
C ALA A 291 -5.54 17.81 -13.19
N PRO A 292 -5.77 18.04 -14.50
CA PRO A 292 -6.51 17.09 -15.34
C PRO A 292 -5.92 15.68 -15.28
N PRO A 293 -6.76 14.63 -15.24
CA PRO A 293 -6.27 13.26 -15.24
C PRO A 293 -5.55 12.95 -16.56
N VAL A 294 -4.72 11.91 -16.52
CA VAL A 294 -4.16 11.30 -17.73
C VAL A 294 -5.30 10.95 -18.70
N SER A 295 -5.08 11.20 -19.99
CA SER A 295 -6.05 10.94 -21.05
C SER A 295 -6.51 9.49 -21.03
N GLU A 296 -7.80 9.26 -21.23
CA GLU A 296 -8.39 7.91 -21.25
C GLU A 296 -7.78 7.04 -22.36
N ALA A 297 -7.25 7.66 -23.42
CA ALA A 297 -6.54 6.98 -24.51
C ALA A 297 -5.23 6.32 -24.06
N ASP A 298 -4.60 6.84 -23.00
CA ASP A 298 -3.35 6.31 -22.43
C ASP A 298 -3.60 5.22 -21.38
N TYR A 299 -4.87 4.90 -21.08
CA TYR A 299 -5.21 3.84 -20.13
C TYR A 299 -4.89 2.47 -20.73
N PRO A 300 -4.47 1.50 -19.90
CA PRO A 300 -4.31 0.12 -20.36
C PRO A 300 -5.60 -0.40 -21.00
N LYS A 301 -5.48 -1.08 -22.16
CA LYS A 301 -6.64 -1.63 -22.87
C LYS A 301 -7.46 -2.53 -21.93
N PRO A 302 -8.78 -2.29 -21.81
CA PRO A 302 -9.64 -3.13 -20.99
C PRO A 302 -9.72 -4.55 -21.57
N PRO A 303 -10.01 -5.57 -20.74
CA PRO A 303 -10.38 -6.90 -21.22
C PRO A 303 -11.63 -6.82 -22.11
N ALA A 304 -11.78 -7.74 -23.07
CA ALA A 304 -12.86 -7.74 -24.06
C ALA A 304 -14.28 -7.61 -23.45
N PHE A 305 -14.53 -8.23 -22.30
CA PHE A 305 -15.80 -8.09 -21.58
C PHE A 305 -16.08 -6.65 -21.12
N ILE A 306 -15.07 -5.98 -20.60
CA ILE A 306 -15.15 -4.59 -20.14
C ILE A 306 -15.22 -3.64 -21.35
N GLU A 307 -14.49 -3.94 -22.41
CA GLU A 307 -14.57 -3.21 -23.67
C GLU A 307 -15.99 -3.26 -24.25
N GLU A 308 -16.61 -4.43 -24.27
CA GLU A 308 -18.00 -4.60 -24.72
C GLU A 308 -19.00 -3.85 -23.82
N ARG A 309 -18.78 -3.85 -22.50
CA ARG A 309 -19.58 -3.06 -21.55
C ARG A 309 -19.46 -1.56 -21.84
N LEU A 310 -18.24 -1.06 -22.03
CA LEU A 310 -17.99 0.34 -22.37
C LEU A 310 -18.61 0.72 -23.71
N ARG A 311 -18.56 -0.19 -24.70
CA ARG A 311 -19.16 -0.01 -26.03
C ARG A 311 -20.68 0.05 -25.97
N ARG A 312 -21.31 -0.80 -25.14
CA ARG A 312 -22.77 -0.85 -24.95
C ARG A 312 -23.32 0.42 -24.31
N GLY A 313 -22.51 1.13 -23.53
CA GLY A 313 -22.93 2.35 -22.85
C GLY A 313 -23.87 2.10 -21.67
N GLY A 314 -24.46 3.17 -21.15
CA GLY A 314 -25.35 3.15 -19.98
C GLY A 314 -24.62 3.32 -18.64
N GLU A 315 -25.36 3.17 -17.54
CA GLU A 315 -24.85 3.46 -16.19
C GLU A 315 -23.66 2.58 -15.79
N GLU A 316 -23.66 1.30 -16.19
CA GLU A 316 -22.55 0.40 -15.94
C GLU A 316 -21.26 0.83 -16.69
N ALA A 317 -21.40 1.38 -17.89
CA ALA A 317 -20.27 1.90 -18.65
C ALA A 317 -19.71 3.17 -18.01
N GLU A 318 -20.57 4.07 -17.53
CA GLU A 318 -20.14 5.28 -16.82
C GLU A 318 -19.48 4.95 -15.48
N LYS A 319 -20.01 3.95 -14.76
CA LYS A 319 -19.37 3.41 -13.56
C LYS A 319 -17.98 2.85 -13.87
N GLU A 320 -17.86 2.05 -14.92
CA GLU A 320 -16.57 1.51 -15.34
C GLU A 320 -15.58 2.61 -15.76
N LYS A 321 -16.02 3.64 -16.50
CA LYS A 321 -15.18 4.80 -16.83
C LYS A 321 -14.67 5.49 -15.57
N ARG A 322 -15.56 5.70 -14.58
CA ARG A 322 -15.20 6.30 -13.29
C ARG A 322 -14.18 5.44 -12.55
N ASP A 323 -14.41 4.14 -12.43
CA ASP A 323 -13.49 3.21 -11.76
C ASP A 323 -12.12 3.18 -12.46
N ARG A 324 -12.11 3.15 -13.79
CA ARG A 324 -10.88 3.21 -14.59
C ARG A 324 -10.16 4.54 -14.40
N ARG A 325 -10.88 5.66 -14.30
CA ARG A 325 -10.31 6.97 -14.01
C ARG A 325 -9.66 7.00 -12.62
N MET A 326 -10.29 6.42 -11.60
CA MET A 326 -9.68 6.31 -10.27
C MET A 326 -8.37 5.49 -10.30
N ILE A 327 -8.31 4.43 -11.11
CA ILE A 327 -7.16 3.51 -11.17
C ILE A 327 -6.02 4.04 -12.06
N TYR A 328 -6.35 4.75 -13.14
CA TYR A 328 -5.38 5.12 -14.18
C TYR A 328 -5.21 6.63 -14.38
N GLY A 329 -6.16 7.45 -13.91
CA GLY A 329 -6.18 8.90 -14.14
C GLY A 329 -5.07 9.65 -13.42
N TRP A 330 -4.66 9.22 -12.24
CA TRP A 330 -3.62 9.88 -11.43
C TRP A 330 -2.53 8.89 -10.99
N ARG A 331 -1.80 8.36 -11.98
CA ARG A 331 -0.75 7.35 -11.77
C ARG A 331 0.31 7.80 -10.76
N ASP A 332 0.69 9.07 -10.78
CA ASP A 332 1.71 9.63 -9.88
C ASP A 332 1.22 9.66 -8.43
N VAL A 333 -0.06 10.01 -8.19
CA VAL A 333 -0.68 9.96 -6.86
C VAL A 333 -0.72 8.54 -6.33
N LEU A 334 -1.12 7.58 -7.16
CA LEU A 334 -1.20 6.17 -6.78
C LEU A 334 0.18 5.55 -6.48
N ASP A 335 1.19 5.87 -7.29
CA ASP A 335 2.57 5.45 -7.04
C ASP A 335 3.13 6.07 -5.75
N MET A 336 2.86 7.36 -5.54
CA MET A 336 3.21 8.10 -4.31
C MET A 336 2.56 7.50 -3.06
N GLN A 337 1.26 7.21 -3.10
CA GLN A 337 0.51 6.53 -2.03
C GLN A 337 1.08 5.14 -1.76
N GLY A 338 1.27 4.33 -2.80
CA GLY A 338 1.82 2.98 -2.68
C GLY A 338 3.23 2.95 -2.06
N LYS A 339 4.07 3.93 -2.40
CA LYS A 339 5.40 4.12 -1.78
C LYS A 339 5.31 4.56 -0.32
N GLY A 340 4.34 5.42 0.00
CA GLY A 340 4.07 5.89 1.36
C GLY A 340 3.67 4.74 2.28
N VAL A 341 2.62 3.99 1.91
CA VAL A 341 2.10 2.84 2.67
C VAL A 341 3.15 1.73 2.80
N ALA A 342 3.76 1.30 1.69
CA ALA A 342 4.57 0.07 1.70
C ALA A 342 6.00 0.26 2.24
N LYS A 343 6.56 1.47 2.16
CA LYS A 343 7.99 1.69 2.38
C LYS A 343 8.31 2.97 3.16
N ALA A 344 7.30 3.72 3.61
CA ALA A 344 7.46 5.03 4.25
C ALA A 344 8.45 5.95 3.51
N LYS A 345 8.43 5.91 2.16
CA LYS A 345 9.41 6.65 1.35
C LYS A 345 8.98 8.09 1.11
N PRO A 346 9.84 9.07 1.38
CA PRO A 346 9.56 10.46 1.05
C PRO A 346 9.51 10.64 -0.47
N VAL A 347 8.74 11.65 -0.91
CA VAL A 347 8.70 12.11 -2.30
C VAL A 347 9.32 13.48 -2.43
N LYS A 348 9.79 13.79 -3.64
CA LYS A 348 10.42 15.07 -3.95
C LYS A 348 9.37 16.03 -4.49
N VAL A 349 9.26 17.20 -3.89
CA VAL A 349 8.25 18.23 -4.21
C VAL A 349 8.96 19.56 -4.47
N PRO A 350 8.52 20.38 -5.45
CA PRO A 350 9.03 21.72 -5.63
C PRO A 350 8.93 22.54 -4.33
N LYS A 351 10.00 23.23 -3.96
CA LYS A 351 10.07 24.01 -2.71
C LYS A 351 9.10 25.20 -2.73
N ALA A 352 8.75 25.70 -3.91
CA ALA A 352 7.73 26.73 -4.08
C ALA A 352 6.37 26.35 -3.45
N MET A 353 6.08 25.05 -3.29
CA MET A 353 4.83 24.56 -2.68
C MET A 353 4.87 24.50 -1.14
N GLU A 354 6.01 24.79 -0.49
CA GLU A 354 6.11 24.76 0.99
C GLU A 354 5.08 25.66 1.70
N PRO A 355 4.79 26.90 1.24
CA PRO A 355 3.81 27.79 1.89
C PRO A 355 2.39 27.20 1.92
N LEU A 356 2.01 26.40 0.92
CA LEU A 356 0.69 25.74 0.89
C LEU A 356 0.52 24.70 2.00
N GLY A 357 1.58 24.32 2.72
CA GLY A 357 1.51 23.43 3.86
C GLY A 357 0.74 24.02 5.06
N ASP A 358 0.49 25.32 5.09
CA ASP A 358 -0.32 25.96 6.13
C ASP A 358 -1.83 25.89 5.87
N GLU A 359 -2.21 25.59 4.62
CA GLU A 359 -3.58 25.25 4.20
C GLU A 359 -3.95 23.80 4.50
N PHE A 360 -3.12 23.10 5.29
CA PHE A 360 -3.37 21.71 5.67
C PHE A 360 -3.49 21.57 7.19
N GLU A 361 -4.39 20.68 7.59
CA GLU A 361 -4.58 20.27 8.98
C GLU A 361 -4.59 18.75 9.12
N VAL A 362 -4.46 18.30 10.36
CA VAL A 362 -4.39 16.87 10.69
C VAL A 362 -5.79 16.31 10.89
N VAL A 363 -6.15 15.27 10.14
CA VAL A 363 -7.45 14.59 10.19
C VAL A 363 -7.25 13.17 10.69
N LYS A 364 -8.10 12.75 11.64
CA LYS A 364 -8.08 11.39 12.17
C LYS A 364 -8.72 10.43 11.16
N VAL A 365 -8.03 9.35 10.82
CA VAL A 365 -8.59 8.29 9.96
C VAL A 365 -9.80 7.65 10.64
N GLY A 366 -10.87 7.46 9.86
CA GLY A 366 -12.15 6.93 10.32
C GLY A 366 -13.08 7.95 11.02
N SER A 367 -12.66 9.22 11.17
CA SER A 367 -13.55 10.31 11.62
C SER A 367 -14.60 10.68 10.58
N ASP A 368 -15.59 11.48 10.96
CA ASP A 368 -16.63 11.92 10.02
C ASP A 368 -16.08 12.85 8.94
N VAL A 369 -15.10 13.70 9.29
CA VAL A 369 -14.36 14.52 8.31
C VAL A 369 -13.56 13.64 7.35
N TRP A 370 -12.95 12.55 7.82
CA TRP A 370 -12.27 11.57 6.97
C TRP A 370 -13.22 10.90 5.96
N ARG A 371 -14.40 10.47 6.43
CA ARG A 371 -15.43 9.90 5.56
C ARG A 371 -15.99 10.90 4.56
N ALA A 372 -16.13 12.17 4.95
CA ALA A 372 -16.52 13.24 4.04
C ALA A 372 -15.49 13.45 2.92
N TRP A 373 -14.19 13.44 3.26
CA TRP A 373 -13.13 13.45 2.25
C TRP A 373 -13.19 12.22 1.33
N GLU A 374 -13.44 11.03 1.86
CA GLU A 374 -13.60 9.80 1.07
C GLU A 374 -14.76 9.93 0.08
N GLN A 375 -15.91 10.40 0.56
CA GLN A 375 -17.09 10.66 -0.27
C GLN A 375 -16.78 11.66 -1.39
N LEU A 376 -16.15 12.79 -1.07
CA LEU A 376 -15.79 13.81 -2.05
C LEU A 376 -14.84 13.24 -3.14
N HIS A 377 -13.90 12.38 -2.77
CA HIS A 377 -13.02 11.74 -3.74
C HIS A 377 -13.80 10.78 -4.66
N ASN A 378 -14.74 10.01 -4.10
CA ASN A 378 -15.59 9.12 -4.89
C ASN A 378 -16.47 9.90 -5.88
N GLU A 379 -17.07 11.02 -5.44
CA GLU A 379 -17.88 11.91 -6.27
C GLU A 379 -17.07 12.54 -7.41
N ARG A 380 -15.83 12.97 -7.14
CA ARG A 380 -14.91 13.52 -8.15
C ARG A 380 -14.23 12.45 -9.02
N GLY A 381 -14.40 11.16 -8.70
CA GLY A 381 -13.70 10.06 -9.36
C GLY A 381 -12.19 10.08 -9.12
N TRP A 382 -11.75 10.66 -8.01
CA TRP A 382 -10.36 10.71 -7.58
C TRP A 382 -9.95 9.43 -6.86
N PRO A 383 -8.67 9.02 -6.95
CA PRO A 383 -8.18 7.89 -6.17
C PRO A 383 -8.25 8.19 -4.67
N TRP A 384 -8.98 7.35 -3.95
CA TRP A 384 -8.93 7.32 -2.49
C TRP A 384 -7.72 6.54 -1.99
N PHE A 385 -7.48 6.63 -0.69
CA PHE A 385 -6.55 5.75 -0.01
C PHE A 385 -7.04 4.30 -0.05
N GLY A 386 -6.16 3.36 0.29
CA GLY A 386 -6.54 1.97 0.50
C GLY A 386 -7.42 1.80 1.75
N PRO A 387 -7.60 0.56 2.23
CA PRO A 387 -8.33 0.30 3.45
C PRO A 387 -7.78 1.12 4.63
N ASP A 388 -8.65 1.70 5.46
CA ASP A 388 -8.27 2.53 6.61
C ASP A 388 -7.21 1.88 7.54
N ARG A 389 -7.24 0.55 7.68
CA ARG A 389 -6.26 -0.20 8.50
C ARG A 389 -4.81 -0.12 7.98
N ASP A 390 -4.63 0.22 6.71
CA ASP A 390 -3.32 0.33 6.07
C ASP A 390 -2.81 1.80 6.13
N MET A 391 -3.59 2.70 6.73
CA MET A 391 -3.29 4.12 6.89
C MET A 391 -2.77 4.44 8.29
N PRO A 392 -1.93 5.47 8.46
CA PRO A 392 -1.60 6.00 9.78
C PRO A 392 -2.86 6.53 10.49
N GLU A 393 -2.82 6.65 11.82
CA GLU A 393 -3.95 7.18 12.60
C GLU A 393 -4.34 8.61 12.17
N TRP A 394 -3.37 9.38 11.68
CA TRP A 394 -3.52 10.78 11.32
C TRP A 394 -2.94 11.06 9.94
N VAL A 395 -3.69 11.78 9.12
CA VAL A 395 -3.30 12.17 7.75
C VAL A 395 -3.54 13.67 7.57
N TRP A 396 -2.63 14.34 6.86
CA TRP A 396 -2.79 15.75 6.55
C TRP A 396 -3.71 15.95 5.34
N MET A 397 -4.77 16.75 5.52
CA MET A 397 -5.78 17.11 4.52
C MET A 397 -5.93 18.63 4.43
N PRO A 398 -6.53 19.18 3.34
CA PRO A 398 -6.86 20.59 3.28
C PRO A 398 -7.66 21.04 4.51
N ARG A 399 -7.29 22.20 5.03
CA ARG A 399 -7.83 22.78 6.25
C ARG A 399 -9.30 23.15 6.05
N LEU A 400 -10.15 22.76 6.99
CA LEU A 400 -11.54 23.17 6.99
C LEU A 400 -11.68 24.69 7.19
N VAL A 401 -12.51 25.31 6.35
CA VAL A 401 -12.84 26.75 6.48
C VAL A 401 -13.83 26.90 7.64
N SER A 402 -13.55 27.86 8.53
CA SER A 402 -14.47 28.19 9.63
C SER A 402 -15.76 28.79 9.08
N GLY A 403 -16.88 28.11 9.30
CA GLY A 403 -18.19 28.50 8.79
C GLY A 403 -19.31 27.61 9.33
N GLU A 404 -20.56 28.05 9.14
CA GLU A 404 -21.73 27.21 9.39
C GLU A 404 -21.92 26.24 8.22
N HIS A 405 -21.60 24.97 8.44
CA HIS A 405 -21.79 23.90 7.47
C HIS A 405 -22.92 22.98 7.95
N LEU A 406 -23.88 22.63 7.08
CA LEU A 406 -24.97 21.71 7.42
C LEU A 406 -24.47 20.27 7.48
N THR A 407 -23.43 19.95 6.69
CA THR A 407 -22.83 18.61 6.66
C THR A 407 -21.30 18.66 6.65
N PRO A 408 -20.62 17.60 7.13
CA PRO A 408 -19.17 17.46 6.96
C PRO A 408 -18.71 17.47 5.51
N LEU A 409 -19.58 17.07 4.55
CA LEU A 409 -19.26 17.07 3.12
C LEU A 409 -19.12 18.50 2.57
N GLU A 410 -20.02 19.40 2.94
CA GLU A 410 -19.94 20.82 2.56
C GLU A 410 -18.66 21.44 3.10
N ALA A 411 -18.32 21.16 4.37
CA ALA A 411 -17.10 21.67 4.98
C ALA A 411 -15.83 21.25 4.22
N VAL A 412 -15.74 20.00 3.73
CA VAL A 412 -14.58 19.54 2.95
C VAL A 412 -14.59 20.05 1.50
N GLN A 413 -15.77 20.35 0.94
CA GLN A 413 -15.89 20.97 -0.37
C GLN A 413 -15.32 22.40 -0.32
N ASP A 414 -15.74 23.21 0.65
CA ASP A 414 -15.24 24.56 0.87
C ASP A 414 -13.73 24.59 1.17
N ALA A 415 -13.25 23.62 1.96
CA ALA A 415 -11.83 23.43 2.22
C ALA A 415 -11.03 23.20 0.92
N LEU A 416 -11.57 22.41 0.01
CA LEU A 416 -10.93 22.11 -1.27
C LEU A 416 -10.93 23.32 -2.21
N GLU A 417 -12.04 24.08 -2.25
CA GLU A 417 -12.12 25.32 -3.03
C GLU A 417 -11.15 26.38 -2.54
N SER A 418 -11.01 26.53 -1.22
CA SER A 418 -10.01 27.41 -0.60
C SER A 418 -8.59 27.00 -1.00
N PHE A 419 -8.27 25.70 -0.93
CA PHE A 419 -6.97 25.20 -1.36
C PHE A 419 -6.73 25.41 -2.87
N GLU A 420 -7.74 25.21 -3.72
CA GLU A 420 -7.64 25.47 -5.16
C GLU A 420 -7.37 26.94 -5.47
N ALA A 421 -7.98 27.86 -4.72
CA ALA A 421 -7.68 29.30 -4.80
C ALA A 421 -6.22 29.60 -4.40
N ALA A 422 -5.72 28.97 -3.32
CA ALA A 422 -4.33 29.13 -2.88
C ALA A 422 -3.32 28.61 -3.92
N VAL A 423 -3.58 27.46 -4.55
CA VAL A 423 -2.74 26.93 -5.63
C VAL A 423 -2.71 27.87 -6.83
N ARG A 424 -3.86 28.42 -7.25
CA ARG A 424 -3.93 29.39 -8.35
C ARG A 424 -3.12 30.65 -8.04
N GLY A 425 -3.27 31.22 -6.84
CA GLY A 425 -2.50 32.38 -6.41
C GLY A 425 -0.98 32.15 -6.41
N LEU A 426 -0.53 30.95 -6.03
CA LEU A 426 0.89 30.58 -6.10
C LEU A 426 1.39 30.49 -7.57
N THR A 427 0.59 29.93 -8.47
CA THR A 427 0.98 29.84 -9.89
C THR A 427 1.05 31.21 -10.58
N GLU A 428 0.15 32.13 -10.23
CA GLU A 428 0.14 33.49 -10.78
C GLU A 428 1.35 34.31 -10.30
N THR A 429 1.67 34.24 -9.01
CA THR A 429 2.86 34.91 -8.43
C THR A 429 4.17 34.38 -9.03
N THR A 430 4.29 33.06 -9.19
CA THR A 430 5.48 32.43 -9.81
C THR A 430 5.65 32.85 -11.28
N ASN A 431 4.55 33.00 -12.03
CA ASN A 431 4.59 33.44 -13.43
C ASN A 431 4.94 34.92 -13.58
N LEU A 432 4.55 35.77 -12.63
CA LEU A 432 4.92 37.19 -12.60
C LEU A 432 6.42 37.36 -12.29
N GLU A 433 6.96 36.63 -11.31
CA GLU A 433 8.39 36.66 -10.97
C GLU A 433 9.29 36.11 -12.09
N ALA A 434 8.77 35.26 -12.98
CA ALA A 434 9.51 34.75 -14.14
C ALA A 434 9.47 35.68 -15.37
N ALA A 435 8.61 36.69 -15.37
CA ALA A 435 8.44 37.65 -16.46
C ALA A 435 9.22 38.96 -16.25
N GLU A 436 9.67 39.23 -15.02
CA GLU A 436 10.64 40.28 -14.66
C GLU A 436 12.09 39.77 -14.81
#